data_AF-A0A0Q9NWJ7-F1
#
_entry.id   AF-A0A0Q9NWJ7-F1
#
_cell.length_a   1.000
_cell.length_b   1.000
_cell.length_c   1.000
_cell.angle_alpha   90.00
_cell.angle_beta   90.00
_cell.angle_gamma   90.00
#
_symmetry.space_group_name_H-M   'P 1'
#
loop_
_entity.id
_entity.type
_entity.pdbx_description
1 polymer ?
#
loop_
_entity_poly.entity_id
_entity_poly.type
_entity_poly.pdbx_seq_one_letter_code
_entity_poly.pdbx_strand_id
1 'polypeptide(L)' 'MSTYLTVPEVAQMFQICEQTVRNRVNGGKWPAWRDGRQMRFGPEDIEAIRRKGTQGPAPDKAQRRTRNRQLRETRIFAQ' A
#
# COMPACT_ATOMS: atom_id res chain seq x y z
N MET A 1 -0.59 21.69 -16.44
CA MET A 1 -1.86 21.09 -15.97
C MET A 1 -1.52 20.10 -14.87
N SER A 2 -1.62 20.50 -13.60
CA SER A 2 -1.32 19.62 -12.47
C SER A 2 -2.51 18.72 -12.20
N THR A 3 -2.55 17.57 -12.86
CA THR A 3 -3.57 16.55 -12.63
C THR A 3 -3.27 15.83 -11.33
N TYR A 4 -4.16 15.97 -10.35
CA TYR A 4 -4.11 15.22 -9.10
C TYR A 4 -4.71 13.84 -9.34
N LEU A 5 -3.97 12.79 -9.00
CA LEU A 5 -4.45 11.41 -9.11
C LEU A 5 -5.16 11.00 -7.83
N THR A 6 -6.18 10.16 -7.99
CA THR A 6 -6.89 9.55 -6.87
C THR A 6 -6.26 8.21 -6.46
N VAL A 7 -6.62 7.71 -5.28
CA VAL A 7 -6.19 6.39 -4.79
C VAL A 7 -6.36 5.25 -5.83
N PRO A 8 -7.51 5.09 -6.51
CA PRO A 8 -7.67 4.04 -7.51
C PRO A 8 -6.79 4.23 -8.75
N GLU A 9 -6.50 5.46 -9.16
CA GLU A 9 -5.60 5.73 -10.28
C GLU A 9 -4.15 5.39 -9.92
N VAL A 10 -3.72 5.77 -8.71
CA VAL A 10 -2.41 5.37 -8.18
C VAL A 10 -2.34 3.85 -7.99
N ALA A 11 -3.41 3.21 -7.54
CA ALA A 11 -3.48 1.76 -7.40
C ALA A 11 -3.25 1.06 -8.75
N GLN A 12 -3.92 1.52 -9.82
CA GLN A 12 -3.74 1.00 -11.17
C GLN A 12 -2.33 1.27 -11.71
N MET A 13 -1.83 2.50 -11.55
CA MET A 13 -0.50 2.91 -12.01
C MET A 13 0.62 2.06 -11.41
N PHE A 14 0.50 1.73 -10.12
CA PHE A 14 1.49 0.91 -9.40
C PHE A 14 1.13 -0.58 -9.36
N GLN A 15 0.05 -1.00 -10.03
CA GLN A 15 -0.48 -2.37 -10.04
C GLN A 15 -0.61 -2.99 -8.64
N ILE A 16 -1.16 -2.23 -7.70
CA ILE A 16 -1.43 -2.67 -6.32
C ILE A 16 -2.88 -2.43 -5.96
N CYS A 17 -3.39 -3.12 -4.95
CA CYS A 17 -4.73 -2.83 -4.44
C CYS A 17 -4.81 -1.46 -3.76
N GLU A 18 -5.95 -0.79 -3.87
CA GLU A 18 -6.23 0.50 -3.22
C GLU A 18 -5.98 0.48 -1.71
N GLN A 19 -6.27 -0.65 -1.05
CA GLN A 19 -6.01 -0.81 0.37
C GLN A 19 -4.51 -0.74 0.70
N THR A 20 -3.65 -1.23 -0.18
CA THR A 20 -2.19 -1.13 -0.04
C THR A 20 -1.73 0.32 -0.15
N VAL A 21 -2.32 1.08 -1.09
CA VAL A 21 -2.07 2.53 -1.22
C VAL A 21 -2.47 3.23 0.09
N ARG A 22 -3.70 3.03 0.57
CA ARG A 22 -4.21 3.64 1.81
C ARG A 22 -3.35 3.26 3.02
N ASN A 23 -2.93 2.01 3.14
CA ASN A 23 -2.07 1.54 4.23
C ASN A 23 -0.69 2.20 4.20
N ARG A 24 -0.12 2.44 3.00
CA ARG A 24 1.17 3.11 2.86
C ARG A 24 1.09 4.60 3.19
N VAL A 25 -0.01 5.25 2.80
CA VAL A 25 -0.30 6.64 3.17
C VAL A 25 -0.50 6.74 4.70
N ASN A 26 -1.34 5.89 5.27
CA ASN A 26 -1.60 5.90 6.72
C ASN A 26 -0.35 5.54 7.55
N GLY A 27 0.53 4.70 7.00
CA GLY A 27 1.82 4.36 7.59
C GLY A 27 2.92 5.40 7.35
N GLY A 28 2.60 6.58 6.81
CA GLY A 28 3.56 7.68 6.59
C GLY A 28 4.62 7.41 5.52
N LYS A 29 4.48 6.34 4.73
CA LYS A 29 5.46 5.96 3.69
C LYS A 29 5.26 6.75 2.41
N TRP A 30 4.00 7.04 2.07
CA TRP A 30 3.64 7.69 0.82
C TRP A 30 3.09 9.08 1.10
N PRO A 31 3.65 10.12 0.46
CA PRO A 31 3.09 11.46 0.54
C PRO A 31 1.74 11.48 -0.20
N ALA A 32 0.73 12.02 0.47
CA ALA A 32 -0.61 12.17 -0.08
C ALA A 32 -1.22 13.44 0.49
N TRP A 33 -1.91 14.17 -0.36
CA TRP A 33 -2.68 15.33 0.04
C TRP A 33 -4.12 14.93 0.38
N ARG A 34 -4.67 15.50 1.46
CA ARG A 34 -6.06 15.27 1.85
C ARG A 34 -6.89 16.47 1.42
N ASP A 35 -7.75 16.26 0.45
CA ASP A 35 -8.78 17.21 0.02
C ASP A 35 -10.10 16.77 0.67
N GLY A 36 -10.36 17.29 1.88
CA GLY A 36 -11.48 16.85 2.72
C GLY A 36 -11.41 15.36 3.04
N ARG A 37 -12.35 14.58 2.49
CA ARG A 37 -12.45 13.12 2.70
C ARG A 37 -11.70 12.29 1.66
N GLN A 38 -11.16 12.93 0.63
CA GLN A 38 -10.50 12.27 -0.49
C GLN A 38 -8.98 12.44 -0.40
N MET A 39 -8.25 11.38 -0.76
CA MET A 39 -6.79 11.43 -0.89
C MET A 39 -6.44 11.69 -2.35
N ARG A 40 -5.58 12.68 -2.56
CA ARG A 40 -5.08 13.12 -3.85
C ARG A 40 -3.56 13.07 -3.87
N PHE A 41 -3.00 12.74 -5.03
CA PHE A 41 -1.57 12.64 -5.24
C PHE A 41 -1.19 13.59 -6.37
N GLY A 42 -0.36 14.58 -6.06
CA GLY A 42 0.19 15.46 -7.08
C GLY A 42 1.27 14.75 -7.91
N PRO A 43 1.65 15.31 -9.06
CA PRO A 43 2.74 14.75 -9.87
C PRO A 43 4.06 14.63 -9.09
N GLU A 44 4.37 15.59 -8.22
CA GLU A 44 5.56 15.57 -7.35
C GLU A 44 5.50 14.44 -6.32
N ASP A 45 4.32 14.16 -5.75
CA ASP A 45 4.11 13.04 -4.82
C ASP A 45 4.32 11.71 -5.54
N ILE A 46 3.81 11.57 -6.77
CA ILE A 46 3.98 10.37 -7.59
C ILE A 46 5.45 10.17 -7.95
N GLU A 47 6.14 11.24 -8.31
CA GLU A 47 7.59 11.19 -8.55
C GLU A 47 8.34 10.79 -7.28
N ALA A 48 7.96 11.31 -6.11
CA ALA A 48 8.53 10.93 -4.83
C ALA A 48 8.24 9.46 -4.48
N ILE A 49 7.03 8.95 -4.75
CA ILE A 49 6.65 7.55 -4.56
C ILE A 49 7.45 6.64 -5.51
N ARG A 50 7.64 7.08 -6.76
CA ARG A 50 8.41 6.38 -7.79
C ARG A 50 9.91 6.36 -7.45
N ARG A 51 10.47 7.48 -6.97
CA ARG A 51 11.86 7.58 -6.49
C ARG A 51 12.09 6.80 -5.22
N LYS A 52 11.15 6.84 -4.26
CA LYS A 52 11.14 5.98 -3.07
C LYS A 52 10.73 4.54 -3.37
N GLY A 53 10.69 4.16 -4.65
CA GLY A 53 10.11 2.95 -5.22
C GLY A 53 10.00 1.80 -4.22
N THR A 54 8.77 1.46 -3.81
CA THR A 54 8.46 0.33 -2.91
C THR A 54 9.28 0.23 -1.61
N GLN A 55 10.12 1.21 -1.27
CA GLN A 55 10.93 1.21 -0.06
C GLN A 55 10.10 1.73 1.10
N GLY A 56 9.32 0.82 1.64
CA GLY A 56 9.12 0.81 3.07
C GLY A 56 8.89 -0.62 3.50
N PRO A 57 9.45 -1.06 4.64
CA PRO A 57 9.53 -2.47 4.98
C PRO A 57 8.15 -3.12 4.87
N ALA A 58 8.04 -4.18 4.07
CA ALA A 58 6.95 -5.13 4.22
C ALA A 58 6.86 -5.54 5.71
N PRO A 59 5.68 -5.87 6.26
CA PRO A 59 5.60 -6.37 7.63
C PRO A 59 6.66 -7.45 7.83
N ASP A 60 7.32 -7.41 8.98
CA ASP A 60 8.45 -8.28 9.29
C ASP A 60 8.11 -9.71 8.86
N LYS A 61 8.95 -10.26 7.97
CA LYS A 61 8.68 -11.58 7.36
C LYS A 61 8.49 -12.66 8.43
N ALA A 62 9.01 -12.48 9.65
CA ALA A 62 8.82 -13.40 10.77
C ALA A 62 7.36 -13.43 11.23
N GLN A 63 6.67 -12.30 11.37
CA GLN A 63 5.24 -12.27 11.70
C GLN A 63 4.38 -12.93 10.61
N ARG A 64 4.72 -12.69 9.33
CA ARG A 64 4.04 -13.32 8.19
C ARG A 64 4.25 -14.84 8.15
N ARG A 65 5.44 -15.35 8.47
CA ARG A 65 5.71 -16.80 8.52
C ARG A 65 5.04 -17.46 9.71
N THR A 66 5.11 -16.86 10.90
CA THR A 66 4.48 -17.43 12.11
C THR A 66 2.96 -17.53 11.95
N ARG A 67 2.32 -16.50 11.40
CA ARG A 67 0.87 -16.53 11.14
C ARG A 67 0.48 -17.57 10.08
N ASN A 68 1.17 -17.61 8.94
CA ASN A 68 0.83 -18.57 7.89
C ASN A 68 1.14 -20.02 8.30
N ARG A 69 2.12 -20.23 9.18
CA ARG A 69 2.43 -21.51 9.81
C ARG A 69 1.32 -21.96 10.76
N GLN A 70 0.84 -21.09 11.66
CA GLN A 70 -0.30 -21.38 12.54
C GLN A 70 -1.58 -21.76 11.78
N LEU A 71 -1.85 -21.06 10.66
CA LEU A 71 -3.00 -21.33 9.80
C LEU A 71 -2.90 -22.66 9.04
N ARG A 72 -1.69 -23.19 8.83
CA ARG A 72 -1.46 -24.49 8.19
C ARG A 72 -1.46 -25.65 9.18
N GLU A 73 -1.08 -25.39 10.43
CA GLU A 73 -1.04 -26.40 11.50
C GLU A 73 -2.42 -26.60 12.17
N THR A 74 -3.28 -25.58 12.13
CA THR A 74 -4.67 -25.69 12.59
C THR A 74 -5.48 -26.41 11.51
N ARG A 75 -5.65 -27.74 11.63
CA ARG A 75 -6.31 -28.64 10.67
C ARG A 75 -7.70 -28.11 10.21
N ILE A 76 -7.76 -27.39 9.10
CA ILE A 76 -8.97 -27.18 8.26
C ILE A 76 -8.71 -27.69 6.83
N PHE A 77 -7.80 -28.64 6.68
CA PHE A 77 -7.68 -29.51 5.51
C PHE A 77 -7.51 -30.95 6.02
N ALA A 78 -8.44 -31.41 6.86
CA ALA A 78 -8.65 -32.82 7.09
C ALA A 78 -9.69 -33.29 6.06
N GLN A 79 -9.29 -34.27 5.26
CA GLN A 79 -10.06 -35.16 4.36
C GLN A 79 -11.53 -34.83 4.09
#